data_AF-U6L8Q1-F1
#
_entry.id   AF-U6L8Q1-F1
#
_cell.length_a   1.000
_cell.length_b   1.000
_cell.length_c   1.000
_cell.angle_alpha   90.00
_cell.angle_beta   90.00
_cell.angle_gamma   90.00
#
_symmetry.space_group_name_H-M   'P 1'
#
loop_
_entity.id
_entity.type
_entity.pdbx_description
1 polymer ?
#
loop_
_entity_poly.entity_id
_entity_poly.type
_entity_poly.pdbx_seq_one_letter_code
_entity_poly.pdbx_strand_id
1 'polypeptide(L)'
;MEEADEEREKELLLEQQQQQQQRIPKEGEKQQKSSKSFSNVKKKVESGEKQERQKGFLVAVEGGAATLKGIMHAQERGQVFVSPGDEVYAGMLVGLHKRPNDLPVNICKAKKLTNMRAPTKTITEGLVPPLKINLDLALDLIG
;
A
#
# COMPACT_ATOMS: atom_id res chain seq x y z
N MET A 1 -34.23 -19.34 64.50
CA MET A 1 -33.66 -17.97 64.60
C MET A 1 -32.35 -17.84 63.84
N GLU A 2 -31.77 -18.93 63.32
CA GLU A 2 -30.46 -18.93 62.65
C GLU A 2 -30.56 -18.82 61.11
N GLU A 3 -31.72 -19.14 60.53
CA GLU A 3 -31.92 -19.09 59.06
C GLU A 3 -32.07 -17.66 58.49
N ALA A 4 -32.47 -16.67 59.31
CA ALA A 4 -32.70 -15.30 58.84
C ALA A 4 -31.40 -14.48 58.65
N ASP A 5 -30.33 -14.86 59.35
CA ASP A 5 -29.03 -14.19 59.24
C ASP A 5 -28.25 -14.71 58.02
N GLU A 6 -28.35 -16.01 57.72
CA GLU A 6 -27.73 -16.60 56.53
C GLU A 6 -28.34 -16.09 55.21
N GLU A 7 -29.64 -15.78 55.18
CA GLU A 7 -30.30 -15.24 53.98
C GLU A 7 -29.81 -13.83 53.65
N ARG A 8 -29.53 -12.99 54.66
CA ARG A 8 -28.97 -11.65 54.46
C ARG A 8 -27.54 -11.68 53.95
N GLU A 9 -26.73 -12.63 54.42
CA GLU A 9 -25.36 -12.82 53.92
C GLU A 9 -25.35 -13.31 52.47
N LYS A 10 -26.31 -14.15 52.07
CA LYS A 10 -26.49 -14.61 50.69
C LYS A 10 -26.93 -13.47 49.77
N GLU A 11 -27.83 -12.59 50.21
CA GLU A 11 -28.23 -11.40 49.44
C GLU A 11 -27.06 -10.42 49.25
N LEU A 12 -26.27 -10.20 50.30
CA LEU A 12 -25.12 -9.27 50.26
C LEU A 12 -23.99 -9.81 49.36
N LEU A 13 -23.77 -11.13 49.35
CA LEU A 13 -22.85 -11.79 48.42
C LEU A 13 -23.35 -11.73 46.98
N LEU A 14 -24.66 -11.90 46.73
CA LEU A 14 -25.25 -11.81 45.39
C LEU A 14 -25.12 -10.39 44.82
N GLU A 15 -25.36 -9.37 45.63
CA GLU A 15 -25.22 -7.97 45.23
C GLU A 15 -23.76 -7.61 44.94
N GLN A 16 -22.82 -8.12 45.74
CA GLN A 16 -21.40 -7.96 45.50
C GLN A 16 -20.95 -8.68 44.22
N GLN A 17 -21.56 -9.82 43.88
CA GLN A 17 -21.32 -10.54 42.63
C GLN A 17 -21.90 -9.80 41.41
N GLN A 18 -23.06 -9.16 41.55
CA GLN A 18 -23.66 -8.33 40.49
C GLN A 18 -22.86 -7.04 40.24
N GLN A 19 -22.28 -6.43 41.28
CA GLN A 19 -21.40 -5.26 41.11
C GLN A 19 -20.08 -5.63 40.42
N GLN A 20 -19.58 -6.86 40.58
CA GLN A 20 -18.40 -7.34 39.84
C GLN A 20 -18.69 -7.62 38.35
N GLN A 21 -19.92 -7.99 37.99
CA GLN A 21 -20.31 -8.21 36.59
C GLN A 21 -20.53 -6.92 35.79
N GLN A 22 -20.60 -5.74 36.44
CA GLN A 22 -20.66 -4.45 35.75
C GLN A 22 -19.27 -3.92 35.31
N ARG A 23 -18.18 -4.65 35.60
CA ARG A 23 -16.83 -4.35 35.09
C ARG A 23 -16.41 -5.23 33.90
N ILE A 24 -17.35 -5.56 33.01
CA ILE A 24 -16.98 -6.03 31.68
C ILE A 24 -16.87 -4.80 30.78
N PRO A 25 -15.67 -4.37 30.37
CA PRO A 25 -15.56 -3.42 29.27
C PRO A 25 -16.19 -4.09 28.05
N LYS A 26 -17.24 -3.49 27.49
CA LYS A 26 -17.74 -3.88 26.18
C LYS A 26 -16.58 -3.75 25.20
N GLU A 27 -16.06 -4.88 24.73
CA GLU A 27 -15.23 -4.95 23.52
C GLU A 27 -16.08 -4.49 22.33
N GLY A 28 -16.17 -3.18 22.22
CA GLY A 28 -16.71 -2.42 21.12
C GLY A 28 -15.83 -1.19 20.96
N GLU A 29 -14.51 -1.38 21.08
CA GLU A 29 -13.57 -0.34 20.70
C GLU A 29 -13.65 -0.12 19.18
N LYS A 30 -14.39 0.94 18.84
CA LYS A 30 -13.99 1.95 17.87
C LYS A 30 -13.76 1.44 16.44
N GLN A 31 -14.85 1.12 15.76
CA GLN A 31 -14.96 1.36 14.32
C GLN A 31 -16.09 2.36 14.04
N GLN A 32 -15.95 3.56 14.58
CA GLN A 32 -16.72 4.73 14.16
C GLN A 32 -15.79 5.94 14.03
N LYS A 33 -14.69 5.83 13.27
CA LYS A 33 -13.87 7.00 12.89
C LYS A 33 -13.15 6.82 11.55
N SER A 34 -13.88 6.62 10.45
CA SER A 34 -13.40 7.09 9.13
C SER A 34 -14.45 7.10 8.02
N SER A 35 -15.75 7.02 8.31
CA SER A 35 -16.70 7.68 7.41
C SER A 35 -16.37 9.17 7.50
N LYS A 36 -15.43 9.63 6.67
CA LYS A 36 -15.22 11.04 6.41
C LYS A 36 -16.57 11.51 5.87
N SER A 37 -17.41 12.02 6.76
CA SER A 37 -18.65 12.66 6.40
C SER A 37 -18.33 13.65 5.28
N PHE A 38 -19.02 13.50 4.15
CA PHE A 38 -18.85 14.31 2.95
C PHE A 38 -19.18 15.81 3.15
N SER A 39 -19.38 16.27 4.38
CA SER A 39 -19.84 17.61 4.72
C SER A 39 -18.75 18.70 4.73
N ASN A 40 -17.46 18.35 4.60
CA ASN A 40 -16.36 19.32 4.66
C ASN A 40 -15.65 19.59 3.31
N VAL A 41 -16.25 19.24 2.17
CA VAL A 41 -15.64 19.44 0.83
C VAL A 41 -15.73 20.89 0.33
N LYS A 42 -16.51 21.76 0.96
CA LYS A 42 -16.88 23.07 0.40
C LYS A 42 -15.83 24.20 0.46
N LYS A 43 -14.63 23.99 1.01
CA LYS A 43 -13.69 25.09 1.30
C LYS A 43 -12.40 25.16 0.47
N LYS A 44 -12.21 24.32 -0.56
CA LYS A 44 -10.94 24.30 -1.30
C LYS A 44 -11.08 24.20 -2.82
N VAL A 45 -12.00 24.98 -3.41
CA VAL A 45 -12.20 25.02 -4.87
C VAL A 45 -12.14 26.46 -5.43
N GLU A 46 -11.76 27.46 -4.62
CA GLU A 46 -11.83 28.87 -5.05
C GLU A 46 -10.55 29.42 -5.72
N SER A 47 -9.48 28.65 -5.82
CA SER A 47 -8.35 28.98 -6.67
C SER A 47 -8.09 27.77 -7.56
N GLY A 48 -8.16 27.94 -8.88
CA GLY A 48 -7.90 26.91 -9.89
C GLY A 48 -6.44 26.44 -9.95
N GLU A 49 -5.78 26.35 -8.80
CA GLU A 49 -4.47 25.74 -8.64
C GLU A 49 -4.65 24.22 -8.77
N LYS A 50 -4.42 23.73 -9.99
CA LYS A 50 -4.31 22.30 -10.25
C LYS A 50 -3.20 21.78 -9.33
N GLN A 51 -3.52 20.85 -8.42
CA GLN A 51 -2.50 20.16 -7.64
C GLN A 51 -1.55 19.48 -8.62
N GLU A 52 -0.31 19.97 -8.70
CA GLU A 52 0.71 19.30 -9.49
C GLU A 52 1.07 17.97 -8.80
N ARG A 53 1.09 16.89 -9.60
CA ARG A 53 1.48 15.57 -9.13
C ARG A 53 2.93 15.64 -8.64
N GLN A 54 3.14 15.23 -7.39
CA GLN A 54 4.47 15.27 -6.75
C GLN A 54 5.46 14.26 -7.36
N LYS A 55 4.94 13.21 -8.01
CA LYS A 55 5.71 12.12 -8.62
C LYS A 55 5.26 11.93 -10.06
N GLY A 56 6.21 11.71 -10.95
CA GLY A 56 5.97 11.28 -12.33
C GLY A 56 5.96 9.76 -12.43
N PHE A 57 5.78 9.27 -13.64
CA PHE A 57 5.72 7.84 -13.94
C PHE A 57 6.91 7.35 -14.76
N LEU A 58 7.23 6.08 -14.57
CA LEU A 58 8.08 5.33 -15.49
C LEU A 58 7.18 4.75 -16.57
N VAL A 59 7.45 5.09 -17.83
CA VAL A 59 6.63 4.70 -18.99
C VAL A 59 7.42 3.72 -19.86
N ALA A 60 6.82 2.57 -20.20
CA ALA A 60 7.43 1.60 -21.09
C ALA A 60 7.52 2.15 -22.52
N VAL A 61 8.71 2.10 -23.13
CA VAL A 61 8.89 2.54 -24.52
C VAL A 61 8.45 1.47 -25.52
N GLU A 62 8.72 0.21 -25.21
CA GLU A 62 8.46 -0.94 -26.06
C GLU A 62 7.64 -1.97 -25.27
N GLY A 63 6.85 -2.78 -25.98
CA GLY A 63 6.15 -3.93 -25.42
C GLY A 63 6.97 -5.22 -25.55
N GLY A 64 6.75 -6.15 -24.63
CA GLY A 64 7.41 -7.45 -24.58
C GLY A 64 7.50 -8.00 -23.15
N ALA A 65 8.24 -9.09 -22.98
CA ALA A 65 8.49 -9.66 -21.66
C ALA A 65 9.48 -8.81 -20.84
N ALA A 66 9.14 -8.53 -19.59
CA ALA A 66 9.97 -7.73 -18.70
C ALA A 66 11.25 -8.47 -18.32
N THR A 67 12.40 -7.91 -18.68
CA THR A 67 13.70 -8.53 -18.39
C THR A 67 14.23 -8.03 -17.04
N LEU A 68 14.83 -8.92 -16.24
CA LEU A 68 15.42 -8.60 -14.94
C LEU A 68 16.32 -7.35 -14.97
N LYS A 69 17.18 -7.23 -15.98
CA LYS A 69 18.08 -6.08 -16.16
C LYS A 69 17.33 -4.77 -16.42
N GLY A 70 16.26 -4.82 -17.21
CA GLY A 70 15.44 -3.65 -17.50
C GLY A 70 14.73 -3.15 -16.24
N ILE A 71 14.23 -4.09 -15.43
CA ILE A 71 13.61 -3.80 -14.13
C ILE A 71 14.61 -3.19 -13.15
N MET A 72 15.83 -3.73 -13.05
CA MET A 72 16.85 -3.14 -12.16
C MET A 72 17.20 -1.70 -12.52
N HIS A 73 17.32 -1.40 -13.81
CA HIS A 73 17.57 -0.03 -14.27
C HIS A 73 16.36 0.89 -13.99
N ALA A 74 15.13 0.38 -14.07
CA ALA A 74 13.93 1.12 -13.68
C ALA A 74 13.90 1.39 -12.16
N GLN A 75 14.31 0.42 -11.35
CA GLN A 75 14.33 0.47 -9.88
C GLN A 75 15.30 1.52 -9.33
N GLU A 76 16.46 1.75 -9.97
CA GLU A 76 17.38 2.82 -9.58
C GLU A 76 16.68 4.20 -9.62
N ARG A 77 15.76 4.37 -10.56
CA ARG A 77 15.03 5.61 -10.81
C ARG A 77 13.72 5.74 -10.06
N GLY A 78 13.21 4.66 -9.45
CA GLY A 78 11.83 4.65 -8.98
C GLY A 78 11.40 3.36 -8.30
N GLN A 79 10.12 3.31 -7.95
CA GLN A 79 9.46 2.08 -7.51
C GLN A 79 8.83 1.41 -8.72
N VAL A 80 8.99 0.09 -8.84
CA VAL A 80 8.53 -0.68 -10.01
C VAL A 80 7.32 -1.53 -9.63
N PHE A 81 6.42 -1.73 -10.58
CA PHE A 81 5.18 -2.50 -10.41
C PHE A 81 5.22 -3.88 -11.05
N VAL A 82 6.13 -4.09 -11.99
CA VAL A 82 6.25 -5.30 -12.81
C VAL A 82 7.30 -6.26 -12.25
N SER A 83 7.02 -7.55 -12.36
CA SER A 83 7.93 -8.65 -12.04
C SER A 83 8.71 -9.09 -13.29
N PRO A 84 9.87 -9.76 -13.12
CA PRO A 84 10.58 -10.38 -14.24
C PRO A 84 9.69 -11.42 -14.92
N GLY A 85 9.53 -11.31 -16.24
CA GLY A 85 8.68 -12.20 -17.05
C GLY A 85 7.28 -11.66 -17.33
N ASP A 86 6.84 -10.60 -16.65
CA ASP A 86 5.53 -10.00 -16.90
C ASP A 86 5.48 -9.39 -18.32
N GLU A 87 4.36 -9.56 -19.00
CA GLU A 87 4.13 -8.95 -20.31
C GLU A 87 3.77 -7.47 -20.13
N VAL A 88 4.55 -6.60 -20.76
CA VAL A 88 4.31 -5.16 -20.80
C VAL A 88 4.00 -4.71 -22.23
N TYR A 89 3.24 -3.62 -22.36
CA TYR A 89 2.96 -2.99 -23.64
C TYR A 89 3.59 -1.59 -23.71
N ALA A 90 3.75 -1.06 -24.94
CA ALA A 90 4.29 0.28 -25.13
C ALA A 90 3.33 1.35 -24.58
N GLY A 91 3.86 2.28 -23.78
CA GLY A 91 3.07 3.28 -23.06
C GLY A 91 2.54 2.83 -21.70
N MET A 92 2.75 1.57 -21.31
CA MET A 92 2.34 1.07 -19.99
C MET A 92 3.09 1.79 -18.87
N LEU A 93 2.37 2.13 -17.80
CA LEU A 93 2.99 2.61 -16.57
C LEU A 93 3.58 1.43 -15.81
N VAL A 94 4.90 1.46 -15.66
CA VAL A 94 5.68 0.34 -15.14
C VAL A 94 6.25 0.65 -13.76
N GLY A 95 6.15 1.90 -13.31
CA GLY A 95 6.58 2.33 -11.99
C GLY A 95 6.34 3.81 -11.71
N LEU A 96 6.73 4.23 -10.51
CA LEU A 96 6.73 5.63 -10.07
C LEU A 96 8.14 6.19 -10.09
N HIS A 97 8.28 7.36 -10.70
CA HIS A 97 9.53 8.09 -10.69
C HIS A 97 9.69 8.85 -9.35
N LYS A 98 10.94 9.01 -8.91
CA LYS A 98 11.28 9.80 -7.70
C LYS A 98 11.09 11.31 -7.90
N ARG A 99 10.93 11.76 -9.13
CA ARG A 99 10.80 13.16 -9.55
C ARG A 99 9.44 13.36 -10.24
N PRO A 100 8.93 14.60 -10.32
CA PRO A 100 7.60 14.88 -10.90
C PRO A 100 7.54 14.71 -12.43
N ASN A 101 8.66 14.55 -13.13
CA ASN A 101 8.69 14.34 -14.57
C ASN A 101 8.47 12.87 -14.94
N ASP A 102 7.76 12.62 -16.04
CA ASP A 102 7.63 11.28 -16.59
C ASP A 102 8.93 10.87 -17.30
N LEU A 103 9.29 9.60 -17.18
CA LEU A 103 10.53 9.07 -17.74
C LEU A 103 10.25 7.84 -18.61
N PRO A 104 10.55 7.89 -19.93
CA PRO A 104 10.50 6.71 -20.78
C PRO A 104 11.64 5.75 -20.42
N VAL A 105 11.30 4.49 -20.14
CA VAL A 105 12.24 3.42 -19.80
C VAL A 105 11.96 2.20 -20.66
N ASN A 106 13.02 1.57 -21.17
CA ASN A 106 12.91 0.28 -21.86
C ASN A 106 13.16 -0.86 -20.87
N ILE A 107 12.09 -1.59 -20.53
CA ILE A 107 12.12 -2.74 -19.60
C ILE A 107 12.36 -4.07 -20.33
N CYS A 108 12.05 -4.13 -21.62
CA CYS A 108 12.24 -5.31 -22.46
C CYS A 108 13.68 -5.46 -22.97
N LYS A 109 14.57 -4.51 -22.64
CA LYS A 109 15.95 -4.49 -23.14
C LYS A 109 16.77 -5.66 -22.59
N ALA A 110 16.90 -6.70 -23.40
CA ALA A 110 17.88 -7.76 -23.19
C ALA A 110 19.32 -7.22 -23.34
N LYS A 111 20.25 -7.79 -22.58
CA LYS A 111 21.68 -7.46 -22.71
C LYS A 111 22.16 -7.92 -24.09
N LYS A 112 22.67 -7.00 -24.92
CA LYS A 112 23.48 -7.40 -26.08
C LYS A 112 24.69 -8.20 -25.56
N LEU A 113 24.80 -9.45 -25.97
CA LEU A 113 25.93 -10.33 -25.71
C LEU A 113 27.16 -9.80 -26.45
N THR A 114 27.80 -8.77 -25.91
CA THR A 114 29.15 -8.38 -26.35
C THR A 114 30.12 -9.00 -25.36
N ASN A 115 30.65 -10.16 -25.74
CA ASN A 115 31.72 -10.93 -25.09
C ASN A 115 32.50 -10.15 -24.02
N MET A 116 32.13 -10.33 -22.75
CA MET A 116 32.91 -9.78 -21.64
C MET A 116 33.37 -10.96 -20.79
N ARG A 117 34.69 -11.17 -20.83
CA ARG A 117 35.51 -12.19 -20.17
C ARG A 117 35.51 -12.03 -18.64
N ALA A 118 34.33 -12.02 -18.04
CA ALA A 118 34.10 -11.87 -16.61
C ALA A 118 33.18 -13.01 -16.11
N PRO A 119 33.33 -13.47 -14.86
CA PRO A 119 32.55 -14.58 -14.34
C PRO A 119 31.06 -14.27 -14.43
N THR A 120 30.29 -15.25 -14.87
CA THR A 120 28.83 -15.26 -14.96
C THR A 120 28.22 -15.05 -13.57
N LYS A 121 28.25 -13.82 -13.05
CA LYS A 121 27.47 -13.44 -11.87
C LYS A 121 26.01 -13.34 -12.30
N THR A 122 25.18 -14.21 -11.75
CA THR A 122 23.72 -14.16 -11.89
C THR A 122 23.21 -12.91 -11.16
N ILE A 123 22.64 -11.97 -11.90
CA ILE A 123 22.22 -10.62 -11.46
C ILE A 123 20.91 -10.68 -10.63
N THR A 124 20.68 -11.75 -9.86
CA THR A 124 19.42 -11.97 -9.15
C THR A 124 19.40 -11.32 -7.75
N GLU A 125 20.58 -11.01 -7.18
CA GLU A 125 20.76 -10.65 -5.77
C GLU A 125 20.36 -9.20 -5.39
N GLY A 126 19.72 -8.42 -6.26
CA GLY A 126 19.45 -6.98 -6.01
C GLY A 126 18.05 -6.48 -6.33
N LEU A 127 17.10 -7.37 -6.64
CA LEU A 127 15.76 -6.97 -7.05
C LEU A 127 14.89 -6.63 -5.83
N VAL A 128 14.37 -5.41 -5.79
CA VAL A 128 13.35 -5.03 -4.80
C VAL A 128 12.00 -5.59 -5.26
N PRO A 129 11.20 -6.19 -4.35
CA PRO A 129 9.90 -6.72 -4.72
C PRO A 129 9.00 -5.61 -5.30
N PRO A 130 8.23 -5.91 -6.37
CA PRO A 130 7.38 -4.92 -7.00
C PRO A 130 6.25 -4.47 -6.08
N LEU A 131 5.89 -3.19 -6.19
CA LEU A 131 4.77 -2.63 -5.43
C LEU A 131 3.45 -3.11 -6.04
N LYS A 132 2.66 -3.83 -5.24
CA LYS A 132 1.30 -4.24 -5.63
C LYS A 132 0.35 -3.05 -5.47
N ILE A 133 -0.33 -2.69 -6.56
CA ILE A 133 -1.28 -1.57 -6.59
C ILE A 133 -2.70 -2.11 -6.45
N ASN A 134 -3.45 -1.56 -5.50
CA ASN A 134 -4.89 -1.77 -5.37
C ASN A 134 -5.64 -0.68 -6.14
N LEU A 135 -6.92 -0.91 -6.44
CA LEU A 135 -7.75 0.02 -7.22
C LEU A 135 -7.74 1.45 -6.66
N ASP A 136 -7.93 1.60 -5.34
CA ASP A 136 -7.93 2.91 -4.68
C ASP A 136 -6.62 3.66 -4.87
N LEU A 137 -5.48 2.94 -4.79
CA LEU A 137 -4.16 3.53 -5.00
C LEU A 137 -3.95 3.91 -6.47
N ALA A 138 -4.45 3.10 -7.42
CA ALA A 138 -4.38 3.44 -8.83
C ALA A 138 -5.17 4.73 -9.16
N LEU A 139 -6.34 4.90 -8.53
CA LEU A 139 -7.16 6.10 -8.69
C LEU A 139 -6.48 7.34 -8.10
N ASP A 140 -5.85 7.23 -6.92
CA ASP A 140 -5.10 8.32 -6.29
C ASP A 140 -3.85 8.71 -7.08
N LEU A 141 -3.23 7.78 -7.82
CA LEU A 141 -2.06 8.06 -8.64
C LEU A 141 -2.41 8.77 -9.96
N ILE A 142 -3.56 8.42 -10.56
CA ILE A 142 -3.98 8.98 -11.85
C ILE A 142 -4.70 10.32 -11.69
N GLY A 143 -5.47 10.48 -10.59
CA GLY A 143 -6.22 11.69 -10.24
C GLY A 143 -5.34 12.85 -9.79
#